data_AF-A0ABD4Q4J9-F1
#
_entry.id   AF-A0ABD4Q4J9-F1
#
_cell.length_a   1.000
_cell.length_b   1.000
_cell.length_c   1.000
_cell.angle_alpha   90.00
_cell.angle_beta   90.00
_cell.angle_gamma   90.00
#
_symmetry.space_group_name_H-M   'P 1'
#
loop_
_entity.id
_entity.type
_entity.pdbx_description
1 polymer ?
#
loop_
_entity_poly.entity_id
_entity_poly.type
_entity_poly.pdbx_seq_one_letter_code
_entity_poly.pdbx_strand_id
1 'polypeptide(L)'
;LVVTGKSKRSIEDHFDSNFELEYNLKEKGKTDLLRLVDETTGMRLHFIRQTHPRGLGDAVLQAKAFVGNEPFVVMLGDDLMDITDDNAI
;
A
#
# COMPACT_ATOMS: atom_id res chain seq x y z
N LEU A 1 -0.97 -2.46 7.18
CA LEU A 1 0.33 -3.17 7.17
C LEU A 1 0.51 -3.79 5.79
N VAL A 2 1.64 -3.56 5.15
CA VAL A 2 2.01 -4.15 3.87
C VAL A 2 3.26 -4.99 4.08
N VAL A 3 3.19 -6.27 3.71
CA VAL A 3 4.32 -7.18 3.77
C VAL A 3 4.92 -7.26 2.38
N THR A 4 6.18 -6.82 2.25
CA THR A 4 6.80 -6.63 0.93
C THR A 4 8.15 -7.35 0.80
N GLY A 5 8.57 -7.60 -0.44
CA GLY A 5 9.86 -8.21 -0.76
C GLY A 5 10.97 -7.20 -1.01
N LYS A 6 12.21 -7.68 -1.18
CA LYS A 6 13.41 -6.84 -1.37
C LYS A 6 13.33 -5.86 -2.55
N SER A 7 12.61 -6.19 -3.61
CA SER A 7 12.57 -5.45 -4.88
C SER A 7 11.36 -4.51 -5.03
N LYS A 8 10.67 -4.17 -3.94
CA LYS A 8 9.36 -3.50 -3.98
C LYS A 8 9.34 -2.13 -3.28
N ARG A 9 10.51 -1.45 -3.21
CA ARG A 9 10.62 -0.10 -2.64
C ARG A 9 9.69 0.91 -3.32
N SER A 10 9.46 0.76 -4.62
CA SER A 10 8.55 1.63 -5.36
C SER A 10 7.11 1.64 -4.83
N ILE A 11 6.69 0.59 -4.11
CA ILE A 11 5.38 0.57 -3.43
C ILE A 11 5.42 1.49 -2.21
N GLU A 12 6.49 1.45 -1.41
CA GLU A 12 6.68 2.35 -0.28
C GLU A 12 6.72 3.81 -0.78
N ASP A 13 7.55 4.09 -1.79
CA ASP A 13 7.74 5.43 -2.37
C ASP A 13 6.45 6.00 -3.00
N HIS A 14 5.52 5.16 -3.46
CA HIS A 14 4.26 5.61 -4.06
C HIS A 14 3.29 6.22 -3.04
N PHE A 15 3.38 5.79 -1.78
CA PHE A 15 2.54 6.28 -0.69
C PHE A 15 3.29 7.23 0.25
N ASP A 16 4.55 7.55 -0.05
CA ASP A 16 5.33 8.55 0.68
C ASP A 16 5.24 9.93 0.02
N SER A 17 5.47 11.00 0.78
CA SER A 17 5.45 12.36 0.24
C SER A 17 6.60 12.58 -0.75
N ASN A 18 6.28 13.22 -1.87
CA ASN A 18 7.25 13.58 -2.90
C ASN A 18 7.19 15.08 -3.17
N PHE A 19 7.99 15.80 -2.38
CA PHE A 19 8.06 17.26 -2.42
C PHE A 19 8.32 17.81 -3.83
N GLU A 20 9.21 17.20 -4.62
CA GLU A 20 9.55 17.69 -5.96
C GLU A 20 8.36 17.58 -6.92
N LEU A 21 7.60 16.48 -6.83
CA LEU A 21 6.39 16.25 -7.60
C LEU A 21 5.28 17.24 -7.19
N GLU A 22 5.01 17.34 -5.89
CA GLU A 22 4.00 18.24 -5.33
C GLU A 22 4.27 19.69 -5.71
N TYR A 23 5.53 20.13 -5.58
CA TYR A 23 5.98 21.46 -5.98
C TYR A 23 5.76 21.69 -7.49
N ASN A 24 6.17 20.73 -8.34
CA ASN A 24 5.99 20.84 -9.79
C ASN A 24 4.52 20.94 -10.19
N LEU A 25 3.63 20.17 -9.55
CA LEU A 25 2.20 20.19 -9.83
C LEU A 25 1.58 21.52 -9.41
N LYS A 26 2.00 22.05 -8.26
CA LYS A 26 1.56 23.36 -7.76
C LYS A 26 2.00 24.50 -8.69
N GLU A 27 3.27 24.53 -9.09
CA GLU A 27 3.80 25.54 -10.01
C GLU A 27 3.11 25.52 -11.38
N LYS A 28 2.72 24.32 -11.85
CA LYS A 28 2.01 24.13 -13.13
C LYS A 28 0.51 24.33 -13.01
N GLY A 29 -0.03 24.67 -11.84
CA GLY A 29 -1.46 24.86 -11.60
C GLY A 29 -2.30 23.58 -11.76
N LYS A 30 -1.69 22.39 -11.64
CA LYS A 30 -2.35 21.09 -11.81
C LYS A 30 -3.02 20.64 -10.51
N THR A 31 -4.01 21.39 -10.05
CA THR A 31 -4.66 21.21 -8.74
C THR A 31 -5.32 19.84 -8.57
N ASP A 32 -5.92 19.29 -9.62
CA ASP A 32 -6.61 17.98 -9.52
C ASP A 32 -5.61 16.84 -9.29
N LEU A 33 -4.47 16.89 -9.97
CA LEU A 33 -3.39 15.92 -9.80
C LEU A 33 -2.68 16.09 -8.46
N LEU A 34 -2.51 17.34 -8.00
CA LEU A 34 -1.96 17.62 -6.67
C LEU A 34 -2.86 17.02 -5.58
N ARG A 35 -4.18 17.22 -5.67
CA ARG A 35 -5.13 16.63 -4.74
C ARG A 35 -5.04 15.10 -4.70
N LEU A 36 -4.90 14.45 -5.86
CA LEU A 36 -4.76 12.99 -5.93
C LEU A 36 -3.48 12.49 -5.23
N VAL A 37 -2.37 13.21 -5.40
CA VAL A 37 -1.10 12.90 -4.71
C VAL A 37 -1.26 13.08 -3.20
N ASP A 38 -1.83 14.21 -2.75
CA ASP A 38 -2.07 14.49 -1.32
C ASP A 38 -2.99 13.46 -0.66
N GLU A 39 -4.03 13.00 -1.37
CA GLU A 39 -4.94 11.95 -0.88
C GLU A 39 -4.22 10.61 -0.68
N THR A 40 -3.24 10.30 -1.54
CA THR A 40 -2.48 9.05 -1.48
C THR A 40 -1.45 9.07 -0.34
N THR A 41 -0.80 10.21 -0.09
CA THR A 41 0.24 10.37 0.94
C THR A 41 -0.33 10.56 2.36
N GLY A 42 -1.58 10.98 2.49
CA GLY A 42 -2.26 11.12 3.78
C GLY A 42 -2.61 9.79 4.47
N MET A 43 -2.43 8.65 3.79
CA MET A 43 -2.75 7.33 4.33
C MET A 43 -1.67 6.81 5.29
N ARG A 44 -2.05 6.41 6.50
CA ARG A 44 -1.12 5.77 7.45
C ARG A 44 -0.85 4.32 7.06
N LEU A 45 0.26 4.09 6.38
CA LEU A 45 0.73 2.75 6.01
C LEU A 45 1.94 2.34 6.85
N HIS A 46 2.00 1.05 7.16
CA HIS A 46 3.14 0.42 7.83
C HIS A 46 3.70 -0.65 6.91
N PHE A 47 5.00 -0.68 6.70
CA PHE A 47 5.68 -1.62 5.82
C PHE A 47 6.62 -2.52 6.62
N ILE A 48 6.58 -3.82 6.34
CA ILE A 48 7.56 -4.77 6.84
C ILE A 48 8.10 -5.62 5.68
N ARG A 49 9.34 -6.08 5.81
CA ARG A 49 10.00 -6.88 4.78
C ARG A 49 9.95 -8.37 5.09
N GLN A 50 9.43 -9.16 4.16
CA GLN A 50 9.62 -10.60 4.17
C GLN A 50 11.01 -10.92 3.64
N THR A 51 11.93 -11.32 4.53
CA THR A 51 13.34 -11.53 4.20
C THR A 51 13.55 -12.66 3.19
N HIS A 52 12.72 -13.72 3.28
CA HIS A 52 12.79 -14.89 2.41
C HIS A 52 11.39 -15.23 1.91
N PRO A 53 11.19 -15.50 0.61
CA PRO A 53 9.87 -15.80 0.04
C PRO A 53 9.43 -17.21 0.43
N ARG A 54 8.91 -17.38 1.65
CA ARG A 54 8.43 -18.67 2.20
C ARG A 54 6.91 -18.86 2.04
N GLY A 55 6.29 -18.06 1.17
CA GLY A 55 4.86 -18.10 0.90
C GLY A 55 4.01 -17.20 1.80
N LEU A 56 2.69 -17.22 1.55
CA LEU A 56 1.70 -16.34 2.20
C LEU A 56 1.60 -16.57 3.71
N GLY A 57 1.62 -17.82 4.17
CA GLY A 57 1.53 -18.13 5.60
C GLY A 57 2.67 -17.51 6.41
N ASP A 58 3.88 -17.49 5.84
CA ASP A 58 5.02 -16.80 6.46
C ASP A 58 4.83 -15.28 6.45
N ALA A 59 4.32 -14.71 5.36
CA ALA A 59 4.01 -13.28 5.30
C ALA A 59 2.97 -12.85 6.35
N VAL A 60 1.91 -13.65 6.54
CA VAL A 60 0.90 -13.44 7.59
C VAL A 60 1.52 -13.60 8.98
N LEU A 61 2.41 -14.57 9.18
CA LEU A 61 3.09 -14.75 10.47
C LEU A 61 3.98 -13.54 10.84
N GLN A 62 4.62 -12.89 9.86
CA GLN A 62 5.39 -11.65 10.09
C GLN A 62 4.49 -10.51 10.64
N ALA A 63 3.20 -10.52 10.32
CA ALA A 63 2.23 -9.53 10.82
C ALA A 63 1.80 -9.76 12.28
N LYS A 64 2.12 -10.92 12.89
CA LYS A 64 1.63 -11.31 14.23
C LYS A 64 1.90 -10.25 15.30
N ALA A 65 3.10 -9.67 15.33
CA ALA A 65 3.45 -8.66 16.33
C ALA A 65 2.69 -7.33 16.15
N PHE A 66 2.26 -7.04 14.92
CA PHE A 66 1.49 -5.84 14.61
C PHE A 66 0.00 -6.01 14.91
N VAL A 67 -0.56 -7.17 14.59
CA VAL A 67 -2.00 -7.47 14.75
C VAL A 67 -2.35 -7.93 16.17
N GLY A 68 -1.45 -8.67 16.84
CA GLY A 68 -1.73 -9.26 18.14
C GLY A 68 -2.75 -10.40 18.05
N ASN A 69 -3.80 -10.33 18.87
CA ASN A 69 -4.89 -11.33 18.92
C ASN A 69 -6.22 -10.80 18.36
N GLU A 70 -6.19 -9.70 17.61
CA GLU A 70 -7.37 -9.13 16.98
C GLU A 70 -7.67 -9.80 15.63
N PRO A 71 -8.96 -9.92 15.23
CA PRO A 71 -9.31 -10.34 13.89
C PRO A 71 -8.79 -9.35 12.85
N PHE A 72 -8.37 -9.83 11.68
CA PHE A 72 -7.80 -9.02 10.62
C PHE A 72 -8.14 -9.58 9.24
N VAL A 73 -8.00 -8.72 8.22
CA VAL A 73 -8.20 -9.07 6.81
C VAL A 73 -6.86 -9.25 6.12
N VAL A 74 -6.78 -10.25 5.24
CA VAL A 74 -5.66 -10.44 4.32
C VAL A 74 -6.15 -10.11 2.91
N MET A 75 -5.44 -9.21 2.24
CA MET A 75 -5.68 -8.89 0.82
C MET A 75 -4.41 -9.21 0.04
N LEU A 76 -4.56 -9.88 -1.10
CA LEU A 76 -3.47 -10.20 -2.01
C LEU A 76 -3.39 -9.09 -3.07
N GLY A 77 -2.19 -8.57 -3.31
CA GLY A 77 -2.01 -7.42 -4.22
C GLY A 77 -2.16 -7.76 -5.70
N ASP A 78 -2.25 -9.04 -6.03
CA ASP A 78 -2.47 -9.58 -7.37
C ASP A 78 -3.94 -9.93 -7.66
N ASP A 79 -4.79 -9.97 -6.64
CA ASP A 79 -6.22 -10.22 -6.79
C ASP A 79 -7.00 -8.90 -6.79
N LEU A 80 -7.60 -8.57 -7.93
CA LEU A 80 -8.53 -7.45 -8.06
C LEU A 80 -9.96 -7.97 -8.00
N MET A 81 -10.69 -7.56 -6.98
CA MET A 81 -12.12 -7.88 -6.83
C MET A 81 -12.96 -6.71 -7.32
N ASP A 82 -13.87 -6.97 -8.26
CA ASP A 82 -14.91 -6.01 -8.63
C ASP A 82 -16.06 -6.13 -7.62
N ILE A 83 -16.20 -5.13 -6.75
CA ILE A 83 -17.24 -5.09 -5.73
C ILE A 83 -18.60 -4.60 -6.28
N THR A 84 -18.69 -4.33 -7.58
CA THR A 84 -19.90 -3.87 -8.27
C THR A 84 -20.53 -4.94 -9.15
N ASP A 85 -19.86 -6.08 -9.35
CA ASP A 85 -20.42 -7.24 -10.03
C ASP A 85 -21.15 -8.12 -9.02
N ASP A 86 -22.49 -8.14 -9.08
CA ASP A 86 -23.34 -9.02 -8.26
C ASP A 86 -23.07 -10.53 -8.50
N ASN A 87 -22.23 -10.88 -9.49
CA ASN A 87 -21.81 -12.27 -9.75
C ASN A 87 -20.39 -12.58 -9.26
N ALA A 88 -19.67 -11.63 -8.66
CA ALA A 88 -18.37 -11.89 -8.05
C ALA A 88 -18.59 -12.67 -6.73
N ILE A 89 -18.15 -13.93 -6.71
CA ILE A 89 -18.21 -14.85 -5.56
C ILE A 89 -17.16 -14.47 -4.52
#